data_AF-A0AAW4BM01-F1
#
_entry.id   AF-A0AAW4BM01-F1
#
_cell.length_a   1.000
_cell.length_b   1.000
_cell.length_c   1.000
_cell.angle_alpha   90.00
_cell.angle_beta   90.00
_cell.angle_gamma   90.00
#
_symmetry.space_group_name_H-M   'P 1'
#
loop_
_entity.id
_entity.type
_entity.pdbx_description
1 polymer ?
#
loop_
_entity_poly.entity_id
_entity_poly.type
_entity_poly.pdbx_seq_one_letter_code
_entity_poly.pdbx_strand_id
1 'polypeptide(L)'
;MGHGRKIESLDDYQRHLKNKYGIGQGANYKPWLRIQDVKSKGIRSLIYGRKSQRDHHMMSSIESEHFYLAEFSNRVVDIREQFPLFPLNFTQKVAKTLGVKHPTHPHTKEPIIMTT
;
A
#
# COMPACT_ATOMS: atom_id res chain seq x y z
N MET A 1 -16.90 -9.25 -7.12
CA MET A 1 -15.86 -8.43 -6.48
C MET A 1 -15.23 -9.24 -5.35
N GLY A 2 -13.90 -9.31 -5.27
CA GLY A 2 -13.20 -10.15 -4.29
C GLY A 2 -13.32 -9.64 -2.85
N HIS A 3 -13.17 -10.54 -1.88
CA HIS A 3 -13.20 -10.20 -0.45
C HIS A 3 -11.92 -9.45 -0.02
N GLY A 4 -12.06 -8.54 0.95
CA GLY A 4 -10.94 -7.87 1.59
C GLY A 4 -10.06 -8.85 2.37
N ARG A 5 -8.75 -8.63 2.38
CA ARG A 5 -7.81 -9.44 3.16
C ARG A 5 -7.78 -8.96 4.61
N LYS A 6 -7.57 -9.90 5.53
CA LYS A 6 -7.16 -9.57 6.91
C LYS A 6 -5.69 -9.18 6.93
N ILE A 7 -5.38 -8.05 7.55
CA ILE A 7 -4.04 -7.44 7.68
C ILE A 7 -3.92 -6.96 9.14
N GLU A 8 -4.19 -7.84 10.10
CA GLU A 8 -4.37 -7.47 11.51
C GLU A 8 -3.25 -7.99 12.41
N SER A 9 -2.56 -9.05 11.99
CA SER A 9 -1.50 -9.70 12.75
C SER A 9 -0.18 -9.89 11.99
N LEU A 10 0.89 -10.18 12.72
CA LEU A 10 2.19 -10.59 12.14
C LEU A 10 2.07 -11.78 11.17
N ASP A 11 1.25 -12.78 11.49
CA ASP A 11 1.03 -13.94 10.62
C ASP A 11 0.38 -13.56 9.29
N ASP A 12 -0.56 -12.60 9.33
CA ASP A 12 -1.14 -12.04 8.10
C ASP A 12 -0.06 -11.36 7.26
N TYR A 13 0.88 -10.66 7.88
CA TYR A 13 1.95 -9.95 7.16
C TYR A 13 2.89 -10.92 6.48
N GLN A 14 3.32 -11.97 7.19
CA GLN A 14 4.14 -13.02 6.62
C GLN A 14 3.44 -13.72 5.45
N ARG A 15 2.13 -14.00 5.59
CA ARG A 15 1.32 -14.59 4.53
C ARG A 15 1.26 -13.69 3.29
N HIS A 16 1.06 -12.38 3.46
CA HIS A 16 1.02 -11.44 2.33
C HIS A 16 2.39 -11.24 1.69
N LEU A 17 3.46 -11.21 2.49
CA LEU A 17 4.82 -11.15 1.97
C LEU A 17 5.15 -12.39 1.12
N LYS A 18 4.76 -13.58 1.59
CA LYS A 18 4.88 -14.84 0.81
C LYS A 18 4.12 -14.78 -0.52
N ASN A 19 2.98 -14.08 -0.55
CA ASN A 19 2.19 -13.85 -1.75
C ASN A 19 2.71 -12.70 -2.65
N LYS A 20 3.89 -12.16 -2.35
CA LYS A 20 4.61 -11.12 -3.10
C LYS A 20 3.89 -9.75 -3.12
N TYR A 21 3.13 -9.42 -2.08
CA TYR A 21 2.60 -8.06 -1.92
C TYR A 21 3.71 -7.09 -1.51
N GLY A 22 3.72 -5.90 -2.10
CA GLY A 22 4.77 -4.90 -1.92
C GLY A 22 6.07 -5.19 -2.67
N ILE A 23 6.13 -6.29 -3.43
CA ILE A 23 7.32 -6.74 -4.14
C ILE A 23 7.03 -6.72 -5.64
N GLY A 24 8.05 -6.41 -6.44
CA GLY A 24 7.97 -6.38 -7.89
C GLY A 24 7.97 -4.97 -8.49
N GLN A 25 7.73 -4.92 -9.79
CA GLN A 25 7.76 -3.70 -10.61
C GLN A 25 6.80 -3.84 -11.80
N GLY A 26 6.31 -2.70 -12.31
CA GLY A 26 5.38 -2.64 -13.44
C GLY A 26 4.17 -3.55 -13.24
N ALA A 27 3.87 -4.38 -14.25
CA ALA A 27 2.72 -5.27 -14.27
C ALA A 27 2.74 -6.34 -13.15
N ASN A 28 3.93 -6.65 -12.62
CA ASN A 28 4.11 -7.67 -11.59
C ASN A 28 4.03 -7.11 -10.17
N TYR A 29 3.99 -5.78 -10.00
CA TYR A 29 3.87 -5.19 -8.67
C TYR A 29 2.45 -5.35 -8.13
N LYS A 30 2.37 -5.77 -6.86
CA LYS A 30 1.11 -5.86 -6.11
C LYS A 30 1.15 -4.86 -4.95
N PRO A 31 0.25 -3.87 -4.86
CA PRO A 31 0.26 -2.89 -3.78
C PRO A 31 -0.03 -3.57 -2.43
N TRP A 32 0.57 -3.06 -1.35
CA TRP A 32 0.38 -3.67 -0.03
C TRP A 32 -1.08 -3.60 0.42
N LEU A 33 -1.72 -2.45 0.22
CA LEU A 33 -3.14 -2.22 0.47
C LEU A 33 -3.92 -2.15 -0.84
N ARG A 34 -5.09 -2.78 -0.86
CA ARG A 34 -6.06 -2.67 -1.94
C ARG A 34 -7.33 -2.00 -1.47
N ILE A 35 -8.12 -1.49 -2.42
CA ILE A 35 -9.38 -0.81 -2.14
C ILE A 35 -10.39 -1.66 -1.36
N GLN A 36 -10.28 -2.99 -1.44
CA GLN A 36 -11.10 -3.95 -0.68
C GLN A 36 -10.61 -4.15 0.76
N ASP A 37 -9.33 -3.89 1.01
CA ASP A 37 -8.71 -4.10 2.32
C ASP A 37 -8.99 -2.90 3.26
N VAL A 38 -9.25 -1.72 2.71
CA VAL A 38 -9.53 -0.49 3.48
C VAL A 38 -11.01 -0.13 3.41
N LYS A 39 -11.68 -0.13 4.58
CA LYS A 39 -13.05 0.36 4.72
C LYS A 39 -13.03 1.89 4.85
N SER A 40 -13.30 2.58 3.76
CA SER A 40 -13.35 4.05 3.68
C SER A 40 -14.76 4.53 3.30
N LYS A 41 -15.19 5.65 3.90
CA LYS A 41 -16.38 6.42 3.45
C LYS A 41 -16.05 7.37 2.27
N GLY A 42 -14.77 7.56 1.97
CA GLY A 42 -14.30 8.38 0.87
C GLY A 42 -14.30 7.67 -0.48
N ILE A 43 -13.93 8.41 -1.51
CA ILE A 43 -13.82 7.92 -2.89
C ILE A 43 -12.64 6.95 -2.99
N ARG A 44 -12.91 5.77 -3.55
CA ARG A 44 -11.90 4.75 -3.88
C ARG A 44 -12.03 4.45 -5.36
N SER A 45 -10.89 4.29 -6.03
CA SER A 45 -10.85 4.10 -7.47
C SER A 45 -9.90 2.97 -7.84
N LEU A 46 -10.31 2.17 -8.83
CA LEU A 46 -9.47 1.19 -9.50
C LEU A 46 -9.19 1.74 -10.89
N ILE A 47 -7.95 2.10 -11.18
CA ILE A 47 -7.58 2.82 -12.39
C ILE A 47 -6.53 2.00 -13.16
N TYR A 48 -6.79 1.73 -14.43
CA TYR A 48 -5.82 1.04 -15.28
C TYR A 48 -4.66 1.96 -15.66
N GLY A 49 -3.43 1.56 -15.34
CA GLY A 49 -2.20 2.26 -15.71
C GLY A 49 -1.64 1.72 -17.02
N ARG A 50 -1.43 2.59 -18.00
CA ARG A 50 -0.85 2.23 -19.30
C ARG A 50 0.66 2.06 -19.19
N LYS A 51 1.35 2.81 -18.33
CA LYS A 51 2.79 2.62 -18.12
C LYS A 51 3.11 1.29 -17.44
N SER A 52 2.35 0.96 -16.40
CA SER A 52 2.55 -0.24 -15.58
C SER A 52 1.86 -1.49 -16.14
N GLN A 53 0.87 -1.33 -17.04
CA GLN A 53 0.03 -2.41 -17.58
C GLN A 53 -0.70 -3.21 -16.48
N ARG A 54 -1.27 -2.50 -15.49
CA ARG A 54 -2.07 -3.10 -14.41
C ARG A 54 -3.08 -2.12 -13.82
N ASP A 55 -4.00 -2.66 -13.02
CA ASP A 55 -4.88 -1.86 -12.20
C ASP A 55 -4.15 -1.31 -10.97
N HIS A 56 -4.37 -0.02 -10.68
CA HIS A 56 -3.87 0.68 -9.52
C HIS A 56 -4.98 0.96 -8.51
N HIS A 57 -4.64 0.83 -7.23
CA HIS A 57 -5.59 0.96 -6.12
C HIS A 57 -5.45 2.31 -5.41
N MET A 58 -6.39 3.23 -5.64
CA MET A 58 -6.44 4.55 -5.01
C MET A 58 -7.43 4.57 -3.85
N MET A 59 -7.01 5.08 -2.70
CA MET A 59 -7.81 5.16 -1.46
C MET A 59 -8.48 6.52 -1.26
N SER A 60 -8.18 7.49 -2.12
CA SER A 60 -8.73 8.84 -2.10
C SER A 60 -8.83 9.47 -3.51
N SER A 61 -9.59 10.57 -3.63
CA SER A 61 -9.63 11.37 -4.87
C SER A 61 -8.28 12.02 -5.17
N ILE A 62 -7.59 12.52 -4.15
CA ILE A 62 -6.25 13.15 -4.28
C ILE A 62 -5.23 12.15 -4.80
N GLU A 63 -5.25 10.90 -4.31
CA GLU A 63 -4.41 9.83 -4.86
C GLU A 63 -4.70 9.58 -6.34
N SER A 64 -5.98 9.60 -6.73
CA SER A 64 -6.39 9.41 -8.12
C SER A 64 -5.93 10.56 -9.02
N GLU A 65 -6.05 11.80 -8.56
CA GLU A 65 -5.55 12.99 -9.26
C GLU A 65 -4.03 12.95 -9.42
N HIS A 66 -3.30 12.62 -8.36
CA HIS A 66 -1.85 12.47 -8.40
C HIS A 66 -1.41 11.35 -9.36
N PHE A 67 -2.12 10.23 -9.37
CA PHE A 67 -1.88 9.13 -10.30
C PHE A 67 -1.95 9.60 -11.75
N TYR A 68 -2.98 10.37 -12.14
CA TYR A 68 -3.08 10.87 -13.52
C TYR A 68 -1.94 11.81 -13.91
N LEU A 69 -1.47 12.65 -12.99
CA LEU A 69 -0.31 13.52 -13.25
C LEU A 69 0.97 12.69 -13.47
N ALA A 70 1.20 11.66 -12.65
CA ALA A 70 2.33 10.76 -12.79
C ALA A 70 2.23 9.93 -14.09
N GLU A 71 1.05 9.43 -14.41
CA GLU A 71 0.77 8.63 -15.61
C GLU A 71 0.92 9.45 -16.90
N PHE A 72 0.67 10.76 -16.87
CA PHE A 72 0.89 11.62 -18.03
C PHE A 72 2.36 12.03 -18.23
N SER A 73 3.16 12.04 -17.16
CA SER A 73 4.55 12.47 -17.22
C SER A 73 5.44 11.48 -18.00
N ASN A 74 6.13 11.97 -19.03
CA ASN A 74 7.10 11.17 -19.78
C ASN A 74 8.32 10.74 -18.95
N ARG A 75 8.59 11.41 -17.83
CA ARG A 75 9.71 11.07 -16.94
C ARG A 75 9.40 9.90 -16.01
N VAL A 76 8.13 9.55 -15.85
CA VAL A 76 7.69 8.45 -15.00
C VAL A 76 7.69 7.17 -15.81
N VAL A 77 8.38 6.15 -15.31
CA VAL A 77 8.51 4.83 -15.95
C VAL A 77 7.68 3.75 -15.27
N ASP A 78 7.44 3.88 -13.96
CA ASP A 78 6.64 2.96 -13.16
C ASP A 78 5.98 3.72 -12.01
N ILE A 79 4.82 3.23 -11.57
CA ILE A 79 4.05 3.78 -10.46
C ILE A 79 3.75 2.62 -9.51
N ARG A 80 4.16 2.76 -8.25
CA ARG A 80 3.97 1.75 -7.21
C ARG A 80 3.26 2.38 -6.02
N GLU A 81 1.93 2.32 -6.04
CA GLU A 81 1.08 2.82 -4.97
C GLU A 81 1.08 1.90 -3.75
N GLN A 82 0.73 2.48 -2.59
CA GLN A 82 0.65 1.79 -1.31
C GLN A 82 1.92 0.97 -1.03
N PHE A 83 3.08 1.61 -1.26
CA PHE A 83 4.37 0.93 -1.21
C PHE A 83 4.77 0.68 0.24
N PRO A 84 4.97 -0.58 0.67
CA PRO A 84 5.23 -0.87 2.07
C PRO A 84 6.67 -0.53 2.47
N LEU A 85 6.79 0.06 3.66
CA LEU A 85 8.07 0.36 4.29
C LEU A 85 8.55 -0.88 5.06
N PHE A 86 9.31 -1.73 4.37
CA PHE A 86 9.91 -2.93 4.95
C PHE A 86 11.35 -2.70 5.43
N PRO A 87 11.81 -3.49 6.43
CA PRO A 87 11.02 -4.39 7.28
C PRO A 87 10.32 -3.64 8.44
N LEU A 88 9.34 -4.28 9.10
CA LEU A 88 8.58 -3.65 10.20
C LEU A 88 9.50 -3.11 11.31
N ASN A 89 10.52 -3.86 11.68
CA ASN A 89 11.51 -3.47 12.69
C ASN A 89 12.28 -2.19 12.32
N PHE A 90 12.45 -1.89 11.03
CA PHE A 90 13.09 -0.66 10.58
C PHE A 90 12.24 0.55 10.94
N THR A 91 10.96 0.55 10.57
CA THR A 91 10.05 1.65 10.91
C THR A 91 9.86 1.81 12.42
N GLN A 92 9.85 0.72 13.18
CA GLN A 92 9.83 0.75 14.65
C GLN A 92 11.10 1.38 15.24
N LYS A 93 12.28 1.04 14.69
CA LYS A 93 13.56 1.64 15.11
C LYS A 93 13.57 3.13 14.82
N VAL A 94 13.11 3.55 13.64
CA VAL A 94 12.98 4.96 13.25
C VAL A 94 12.04 5.70 14.22
N ALA A 95 10.87 5.14 14.50
CA ALA A 95 9.92 5.74 15.45
C ALA A 95 10.53 5.92 16.84
N LYS A 96 11.26 4.90 17.34
CA LYS A 96 12.00 4.98 18.61
C LYS A 96 13.07 6.07 18.60
N THR A 97 13.86 6.17 17.52
CA THR A 97 14.90 7.21 17.37
C THR A 97 14.30 8.61 17.33
N LEU A 98 13.14 8.78 16.69
CA LEU A 98 12.42 10.06 16.61
C LEU A 98 11.62 10.38 17.89
N GLY A 99 11.52 9.46 18.85
CA GLY A 99 10.72 9.63 20.05
C GLY A 99 9.20 9.64 19.79
N VAL A 100 8.74 9.11 18.66
CA VAL A 100 7.32 9.04 18.31
C VAL A 100 6.79 7.61 18.45
N LYS A 101 5.50 7.49 18.77
CA LYS A 101 4.85 6.18 18.85
C LYS A 101 4.67 5.58 17.45
N HIS A 102 5.14 4.36 17.25
CA HIS A 102 4.92 3.63 15.99
C HIS A 102 3.42 3.32 15.79
N PRO A 103 2.88 3.46 14.56
CA PRO A 103 1.48 3.17 14.27
C PRO A 103 1.09 1.71 14.57
N THR A 104 -0.06 1.53 15.22
CA THR A 104 -0.60 0.21 15.58
C THR A 104 -1.99 0.03 15.01
N HIS A 105 -2.37 -1.22 14.71
CA HIS A 105 -3.70 -1.55 14.24
C HIS A 105 -4.77 -1.14 15.28
N PRO A 106 -5.90 -0.53 14.87
CA PRO A 106 -6.88 0.02 15.82
C PRO A 106 -7.46 -1.00 16.78
N HIS A 107 -7.65 -2.25 16.34
CA HIS A 107 -8.29 -3.31 17.11
C HIS A 107 -7.29 -4.17 17.87
N THR A 108 -6.30 -4.75 17.16
CA THR A 108 -5.34 -5.72 17.73
C THR A 108 -4.21 -5.03 18.48
N LYS A 109 -4.00 -3.72 18.28
CA LYS A 109 -2.87 -2.93 18.82
C LYS A 109 -1.49 -3.45 18.39
N GLU A 110 -1.43 -4.38 17.43
CA GLU A 110 -0.18 -4.84 16.85
C GLU A 110 0.44 -3.74 15.96
N PRO A 111 1.77 -3.61 15.91
CA PRO A 111 2.46 -2.67 15.02
C PRO A 111 2.16 -2.98 13.55
N ILE A 112 1.84 -1.96 12.75
CA ILE A 112 1.44 -2.15 11.34
C ILE A 112 2.55 -1.85 10.34
N ILE A 113 2.52 -2.52 9.19
CA ILE A 113 3.32 -2.11 8.03
C ILE A 113 2.79 -0.78 7.51
N MET A 114 3.65 0.24 7.53
CA MET A 114 3.35 1.55 6.96
C MET A 114 3.50 1.52 5.44
N THR A 115 2.69 2.31 4.74
CA THR A 115 2.76 2.48 3.28
C THR A 115 2.94 3.94 2.90
N THR A 116 3.49 4.18 1.72
CA THR A 116 3.59 5.51 1.07
C THR A 116 2.76 5.57 -0.20
#